data_AF-A0A844GE99-F1
#
_entry.id   AF-A0A844GE99-F1
#
_cell.length_a   1.000
_cell.length_b   1.000
_cell.length_c   1.000
_cell.angle_alpha   90.00
_cell.angle_beta   90.00
_cell.angle_gamma   90.00
#
_symmetry.space_group_name_H-M   'P 1'
#
loop_
_entity.id
_entity.type
_entity.pdbx_description
1 polymer ?
#
loop_
_entity_poly.entity_id
_entity_poly.type
_entity_poly.pdbx_seq_one_letter_code
_entity_poly.pdbx_strand_id
1 'polypeptide(L)'
;MNDRDVIAVVAKALEVLSASGSKAIDYSSVGGDSANRGVLSVCDIEAARAVREAVISLPTEQHLAVMWRVTKDNPRLGEGYLLDLTCFVSHYVSKSERFGRDGLVYWVRHWARHDGSCREAASLFGGSYVTHHRFYQEKVQICLDGWFIAAKGALEPVIEKHYERYCEAA
;
A
#
# COMPACT_ATOMS: atom_id res chain seq x y z
N MET A 1 -0.40 7.97 14.03
CA MET A 1 -0.14 6.51 13.94
C MET A 1 1.08 6.25 13.02
N ASN A 2 1.81 5.13 13.11
CA ASN A 2 2.92 4.87 12.16
C ASN A 2 2.38 4.22 10.86
N ASP A 3 3.17 4.23 9.78
CA ASP A 3 2.73 3.74 8.46
C ASP A 3 2.39 2.25 8.45
N ARG A 4 3.13 1.44 9.23
CA ARG A 4 2.90 0.00 9.33
C ARG A 4 1.59 -0.30 10.05
N ASP A 5 1.23 0.50 11.05
CA ASP A 5 0.00 0.34 11.82
C ASP A 5 -1.23 0.57 10.92
N VAL A 6 -1.23 1.64 10.10
CA VAL A 6 -2.32 1.94 9.14
C VAL A 6 -2.51 0.78 8.16
N ILE A 7 -1.42 0.32 7.54
CA ILE A 7 -1.47 -0.78 6.57
C ILE A 7 -1.94 -2.08 7.23
N ALA A 8 -1.48 -2.38 8.45
CA ALA A 8 -1.89 -3.57 9.18
C ALA A 8 -3.38 -3.55 9.51
N VAL A 9 -3.92 -2.40 9.96
CA VAL A 9 -5.35 -2.24 10.24
C VAL A 9 -6.18 -2.40 8.97
N VAL A 10 -5.78 -1.78 7.85
CA VAL A 10 -6.47 -1.93 6.56
C VAL A 10 -6.43 -3.38 6.09
N ALA A 11 -5.27 -4.04 6.12
CA ALA A 11 -5.12 -5.44 5.74
C ALA A 11 -6.05 -6.35 6.57
N LYS A 12 -6.07 -6.14 7.89
CA LYS A 12 -6.92 -6.90 8.81
C LYS A 12 -8.41 -6.64 8.57
N ALA A 13 -8.82 -5.40 8.30
CA ALA A 13 -10.20 -5.06 7.97
C ALA A 13 -10.68 -5.80 6.70
N LEU A 14 -9.83 -5.85 5.67
CA LEU A 14 -10.14 -6.58 4.43
C LEU A 14 -10.22 -8.10 4.64
N GLU A 15 -9.31 -8.65 5.45
CA GLU A 15 -9.31 -10.07 5.84
C GLU A 15 -10.62 -10.45 6.55
N VAL A 16 -11.01 -9.71 7.59
CA VAL A 16 -12.25 -9.93 8.37
C VAL A 16 -13.47 -9.93 7.46
N LEU A 17 -13.57 -8.96 6.54
CA LEU A 17 -14.70 -8.88 5.62
C LEU A 17 -14.68 -10.00 4.57
N SER A 18 -13.51 -10.44 4.10
CA SER A 18 -13.42 -11.57 3.17
C SER A 18 -13.78 -12.91 3.81
N ALA A 19 -13.45 -13.11 5.08
CA ALA A 19 -13.77 -14.30 5.84
C ALA A 19 -15.28 -14.45 6.14
N SER A 20 -16.03 -13.36 6.06
CA SER A 20 -17.50 -13.38 6.13
C SER A 20 -18.19 -13.86 4.83
N GLY A 21 -17.43 -14.04 3.74
CA GLY A 21 -17.86 -14.69 2.50
C GLY A 21 -17.33 -16.13 2.39
N SER A 22 -17.82 -16.92 1.43
CA SER A 22 -17.54 -18.38 1.34
C SER A 22 -16.07 -18.78 1.10
N LYS A 23 -15.12 -17.85 0.98
CA LYS A 23 -13.67 -18.11 0.94
C LYS A 23 -12.91 -16.89 1.51
N ALA A 24 -12.26 -17.06 2.66
CA ALA A 24 -11.36 -16.04 3.22
C ALA A 24 -10.19 -15.79 2.26
N ILE A 25 -9.92 -14.51 1.97
CA ILE A 25 -8.76 -14.10 1.19
C ILE A 25 -7.71 -13.63 2.19
N ASP A 26 -6.54 -14.27 2.18
CA ASP A 26 -5.41 -13.85 3.01
C ASP A 26 -4.72 -12.64 2.37
N TYR A 27 -4.89 -11.49 3.02
CA TYR A 27 -4.21 -10.23 2.68
C TYR A 27 -2.91 -10.05 3.47
N SER A 28 -2.60 -10.94 4.42
CA SER A 28 -1.51 -10.84 5.39
C SER A 28 -0.67 -12.11 5.44
N SER A 29 -0.10 -12.54 4.31
CA SER A 29 0.89 -13.63 4.31
C SER A 29 2.25 -13.12 4.82
N VAL A 30 2.32 -12.76 6.10
CA VAL A 30 3.59 -12.46 6.79
C VAL A 30 3.68 -13.38 8.00
N GLY A 31 4.55 -14.39 7.91
CA GLY A 31 4.97 -15.17 9.05
C GLY A 31 5.62 -14.27 10.10
N GLY A 32 5.08 -14.30 11.32
CA GLY A 32 5.60 -13.58 12.46
C GLY A 32 4.49 -13.24 13.43
N ASP A 33 4.24 -14.12 14.40
CA ASP A 33 3.53 -13.89 15.67
C ASP A 33 2.56 -12.70 15.70
N SER A 34 1.48 -12.78 14.93
CA SER A 34 0.32 -11.90 15.08
C SER A 34 -0.59 -12.34 16.23
N ALA A 35 -0.02 -12.94 17.28
CA ALA A 35 -0.77 -13.50 18.38
C ALA A 35 -1.19 -12.47 19.43
N ASN A 36 -0.65 -11.23 19.45
CA ASN A 36 -0.85 -10.34 20.61
C ASN A 36 -0.84 -8.82 20.36
N ARG A 37 -1.21 -8.33 19.16
CA ARG A 37 -1.50 -6.88 18.99
C ARG A 37 -2.93 -6.69 18.53
N GLY A 38 -3.83 -6.45 19.50
CA GLY A 38 -5.15 -5.83 19.30
C GLY A 38 -5.89 -6.32 18.06
N VAL A 39 -5.94 -7.65 17.89
CA VAL A 39 -6.48 -8.28 16.69
C VAL A 39 -7.97 -8.04 16.70
N LEU A 40 -8.46 -7.27 15.71
CA LEU A 40 -9.87 -7.21 15.32
C LEU A 40 -10.51 -8.58 15.53
N SER A 41 -11.28 -8.69 16.60
CA SER A 41 -12.01 -9.90 16.93
C SER A 41 -13.09 -10.07 15.87
N VAL A 42 -13.61 -11.29 15.70
CA VAL A 42 -14.79 -11.59 14.87
C VAL A 42 -15.99 -10.67 15.21
N CYS A 43 -15.97 -10.01 16.38
CA CYS A 43 -16.93 -9.01 16.85
C CYS A 43 -16.87 -7.63 16.16
N ASP A 44 -15.92 -7.35 15.27
CA ASP A 44 -15.66 -5.99 14.77
C ASP A 44 -15.99 -5.73 13.30
N ILE A 45 -17.00 -6.44 12.77
CA ILE A 45 -17.46 -6.30 11.37
C ILE A 45 -17.84 -4.85 11.04
N GLU A 46 -18.48 -4.12 11.96
CA GLU A 46 -18.87 -2.72 11.74
C GLU A 46 -17.67 -1.80 11.54
N ALA A 47 -16.62 -2.01 12.33
CA ALA A 47 -15.43 -1.21 12.23
C ALA A 47 -14.55 -1.62 11.03
N ALA A 48 -14.48 -2.91 10.72
CA ALA A 48 -13.87 -3.38 9.48
C ALA A 48 -14.60 -2.79 8.25
N ARG A 49 -15.94 -2.70 8.28
CA ARG A 49 -16.73 -2.00 7.26
C ARG A 49 -16.38 -0.52 7.20
N ALA A 50 -16.34 0.17 8.34
CA ALA A 50 -16.01 1.60 8.38
C ALA A 50 -14.63 1.89 7.77
N VAL A 51 -13.61 1.10 8.12
CA VAL A 51 -12.26 1.21 7.54
C VAL A 51 -12.29 0.92 6.04
N ARG A 52 -12.98 -0.14 5.59
CA ARG A 52 -13.10 -0.46 4.16
C ARG A 52 -13.79 0.66 3.38
N GLU A 53 -14.90 1.19 3.89
CA GLU A 53 -15.63 2.29 3.24
C GLU A 53 -14.77 3.56 3.18
N ALA A 54 -14.00 3.85 4.22
CA ALA A 54 -13.03 4.95 4.21
C ALA A 54 -11.95 4.75 3.13
N VAL A 55 -11.40 3.54 3.00
CA VAL A 55 -10.41 3.20 1.96
C VAL A 55 -10.99 3.31 0.55
N ILE A 56 -12.24 2.90 0.34
CA ILE A 56 -12.93 3.01 -0.98
C ILE A 56 -13.26 4.46 -1.30
N SER A 57 -13.49 5.30 -0.29
CA SER A 57 -13.81 6.72 -0.47
C SER A 57 -12.58 7.60 -0.73
N LEU A 58 -11.38 7.05 -0.64
CA LEU A 58 -10.15 7.79 -0.97
C LEU A 58 -10.12 8.16 -2.46
N PRO A 59 -9.49 9.30 -2.81
CA PRO A 59 -9.08 9.57 -4.19
C PRO A 59 -8.32 8.38 -4.80
N THR A 60 -8.50 8.15 -6.10
CA THR A 60 -8.06 6.90 -6.74
C THR A 60 -6.56 6.64 -6.57
N GLU A 61 -5.72 7.66 -6.71
CA GLU A 61 -4.28 7.56 -6.54
C GLU A 61 -3.87 7.20 -5.10
N GLN A 62 -4.61 7.70 -4.12
CA GLN A 62 -4.42 7.41 -2.69
C GLN A 62 -4.88 6.01 -2.35
N HIS A 63 -6.04 5.59 -2.87
CA HIS A 63 -6.56 4.24 -2.76
C HIS A 63 -5.56 3.21 -3.32
N LEU A 64 -5.07 3.43 -4.54
CA LEU A 64 -4.10 2.54 -5.20
C LEU A 64 -2.78 2.47 -4.43
N ALA A 65 -2.29 3.59 -3.88
CA ALA A 65 -1.08 3.61 -3.06
C ALA A 65 -1.24 2.76 -1.79
N VAL A 66 -2.39 2.86 -1.09
CA VAL A 66 -2.71 2.04 0.09
C VAL A 66 -2.83 0.57 -0.31
N MET A 67 -3.63 0.26 -1.33
CA MET A 67 -3.88 -1.13 -1.73
C MET A 67 -2.61 -1.82 -2.24
N TRP A 68 -1.73 -1.12 -2.95
CA TRP A 68 -0.43 -1.65 -3.33
C TRP A 68 0.43 -1.97 -2.10
N ARG A 69 0.49 -1.07 -1.11
CA ARG A 69 1.22 -1.33 0.15
C ARG A 69 0.64 -2.50 0.95
N VAL A 70 -0.67 -2.70 0.93
CA VAL A 70 -1.36 -3.82 1.58
C VAL A 70 -1.06 -5.14 0.86
N THR A 71 -1.11 -5.15 -0.47
CA THR A 71 -1.08 -6.38 -1.28
C THR A 71 0.29 -6.73 -1.86
N LYS A 72 1.32 -5.93 -1.59
CA LYS A 72 2.65 -6.03 -2.20
C LYS A 72 3.30 -7.43 -2.12
N ASP A 73 2.97 -8.21 -1.10
CA ASP A 73 3.54 -9.53 -0.87
C ASP A 73 2.65 -10.67 -1.42
N ASN A 74 1.44 -10.35 -1.88
CA ASN A 74 0.54 -11.30 -2.53
C ASN A 74 0.57 -11.10 -4.05
N PRO A 75 1.25 -11.97 -4.83
CA PRO A 75 1.40 -11.80 -6.27
C PRO A 75 0.07 -11.87 -7.03
N ARG A 76 -0.95 -12.55 -6.50
CA ARG A 76 -2.26 -12.68 -7.18
C ARG A 76 -3.10 -11.41 -7.07
N LEU A 77 -2.95 -10.67 -5.97
CA LEU A 77 -3.74 -9.47 -5.70
C LEU A 77 -2.97 -8.19 -6.04
N GLY A 78 -1.65 -8.19 -5.80
CA GLY A 78 -0.84 -6.98 -5.89
C GLY A 78 -0.52 -6.51 -7.31
N GLU A 79 -0.44 -7.42 -8.29
CA GLU A 79 -0.02 -7.06 -9.65
C GLU A 79 -0.98 -6.05 -10.31
N GLY A 80 -2.30 -6.21 -10.14
CA GLY A 80 -3.28 -5.25 -10.65
C GLY A 80 -3.08 -3.85 -10.07
N TYR A 81 -2.99 -3.75 -8.74
CA TYR A 81 -2.76 -2.47 -8.05
C TYR A 81 -1.43 -1.83 -8.44
N LEU A 82 -0.36 -2.62 -8.63
CA LEU A 82 0.93 -2.13 -9.10
C LEU A 82 0.81 -1.49 -10.50
N LEU A 83 0.15 -2.16 -11.44
CA LEU A 83 0.03 -1.69 -12.82
C LEU A 83 -0.85 -0.44 -12.91
N ASP A 84 -1.97 -0.42 -12.20
CA ASP A 84 -2.88 0.73 -12.17
C ASP A 84 -2.20 1.93 -11.49
N LEU A 85 -1.53 1.72 -10.36
CA LEU A 85 -0.78 2.78 -9.68
C LEU A 85 0.33 3.33 -10.59
N THR A 86 1.02 2.45 -11.33
CA THR A 86 2.03 2.88 -12.31
C THR A 86 1.44 3.74 -13.42
N CYS A 87 0.23 3.41 -13.89
CA CYS A 87 -0.50 4.24 -14.86
C CYS A 87 -0.73 5.65 -14.31
N PHE A 88 -1.21 5.77 -13.07
CA PHE A 88 -1.36 7.06 -12.40
C PHE A 88 -0.01 7.79 -12.27
N VAL A 89 1.03 7.15 -11.76
CA VAL A 89 2.37 7.77 -11.62
C VAL A 89 2.85 8.31 -12.97
N SER A 90 2.57 7.61 -14.07
CA SER A 90 2.99 8.03 -15.41
C SER A 90 2.41 9.39 -15.84
N HIS A 91 1.21 9.74 -15.37
CA HIS A 91 0.54 11.01 -15.67
C HIS A 91 1.01 12.17 -14.77
N TYR A 92 1.46 11.87 -13.54
CA TYR A 92 1.83 12.90 -12.55
C TYR A 92 3.35 13.15 -12.49
N VAL A 93 4.17 12.18 -12.87
CA VAL A 93 5.63 12.31 -12.88
C VAL A 93 6.10 12.83 -14.23
N SER A 94 6.80 13.98 -14.22
CA SER A 94 7.48 14.50 -15.41
C SER A 94 8.54 13.52 -15.93
N LYS A 95 8.58 13.27 -17.24
CA LYS A 95 9.52 12.35 -17.89
C LYS A 95 9.38 10.90 -17.38
N SER A 96 8.16 10.47 -17.10
CA SER A 96 7.85 9.13 -16.62
C SER A 96 8.23 8.04 -17.64
N GLU A 97 8.26 8.39 -18.91
CA GLU A 97 8.67 7.54 -20.04
C GLU A 97 10.19 7.34 -20.16
N ARG A 98 11.01 8.03 -19.34
CA ARG A 98 12.47 8.06 -19.47
C ARG A 98 13.14 6.69 -19.52
N PHE A 99 12.61 5.72 -18.77
CA PHE A 99 13.14 4.35 -18.67
C PHE A 99 12.16 3.31 -19.24
N GLY A 100 11.20 3.76 -20.06
CA GLY A 100 10.08 2.96 -20.52
C GLY A 100 9.09 2.61 -19.41
N ARG A 101 8.00 1.93 -19.80
CA ARG A 101 6.94 1.51 -18.88
C ARG A 101 7.47 0.57 -17.80
N ASP A 102 8.27 -0.42 -18.18
CA ASP A 102 8.77 -1.44 -17.26
C ASP A 102 9.74 -0.86 -16.23
N GLY A 103 10.53 0.14 -16.63
CA GLY A 103 11.39 0.90 -15.70
C GLY A 103 10.57 1.69 -14.68
N LEU A 104 9.41 2.23 -15.06
CA LEU A 104 8.52 2.89 -14.11
C LEU A 104 7.83 1.88 -13.17
N VAL A 105 7.34 0.75 -13.70
CA VAL A 105 6.78 -0.36 -12.90
C VAL A 105 7.81 -0.81 -11.85
N TYR A 106 9.08 -0.94 -12.23
CA TYR A 106 10.16 -1.29 -11.32
C TYR A 106 10.24 -0.33 -10.12
N TRP A 107 10.16 0.98 -10.34
CA TRP A 107 10.25 1.96 -9.27
C TRP A 107 9.01 2.01 -8.37
N VAL A 108 7.82 1.84 -8.95
CA VAL A 108 6.57 1.75 -8.17
C VAL A 108 6.57 0.47 -7.31
N ARG A 109 7.13 -0.63 -7.83
CA ARG A 109 7.33 -1.86 -7.06
C ARG A 109 8.33 -1.68 -5.91
N HIS A 110 9.49 -1.10 -6.23
CA HIS A 110 10.55 -0.79 -5.27
C HIS A 110 10.05 0.07 -4.12
N TRP A 111 9.17 1.03 -4.38
CA TRP A 111 8.61 1.91 -3.35
C TRP A 111 7.92 1.14 -2.21
N ALA A 112 7.15 0.09 -2.50
CA ALA A 112 6.41 -0.66 -1.49
C ALA A 112 7.20 -1.84 -0.89
N ARG A 113 7.95 -2.57 -1.74
CA ARG A 113 8.66 -3.79 -1.37
C ARG A 113 10.09 -3.54 -0.91
N HIS A 114 10.66 -2.40 -1.27
CA HIS A 114 12.09 -2.09 -1.10
C HIS A 114 12.99 -3.14 -1.76
N ASP A 115 12.53 -3.75 -2.86
CA ASP A 115 13.25 -4.77 -3.62
C ASP A 115 14.07 -4.16 -4.77
N GLY A 116 15.26 -4.71 -5.01
CA GLY A 116 16.14 -4.24 -6.07
C GLY A 116 17.00 -3.02 -5.72
N SER A 117 17.70 -2.47 -6.71
CA SER A 117 18.63 -1.35 -6.53
C SER A 117 18.77 -0.45 -7.75
N CYS A 118 19.25 0.78 -7.55
CA CYS A 118 19.59 1.69 -8.66
C CYS A 118 20.67 1.16 -9.60
N ARG A 119 21.54 0.25 -9.14
CA ARG A 119 22.56 -0.39 -10.01
C ARG A 119 21.91 -1.42 -10.93
N GLU A 120 21.02 -2.24 -10.38
CA GLU A 120 20.23 -3.21 -11.15
C GLU A 120 19.35 -2.50 -12.18
N ALA A 121 18.62 -1.46 -11.77
CA ALA A 121 17.78 -0.69 -12.68
C ALA A 121 18.58 -0.06 -13.84
N ALA A 122 19.78 0.48 -13.56
CA ALA A 122 20.66 1.00 -14.60
C ALA A 122 21.12 -0.08 -15.60
N SER A 123 21.33 -1.32 -15.11
CA SER A 123 21.68 -2.45 -15.96
C SER A 123 20.51 -2.91 -16.83
N LEU A 124 19.27 -2.84 -16.32
CA LEU A 124 18.08 -3.34 -17.01
C LEU A 124 17.48 -2.32 -17.98
N PHE A 125 17.45 -1.04 -17.60
CA PHE A 125 16.72 0.00 -18.32
C PHE A 125 17.63 1.11 -18.86
N GLY A 126 18.95 0.94 -18.71
CA GLY A 126 19.97 1.87 -19.19
C GLY A 126 20.19 3.09 -18.29
N GLY A 127 21.22 3.87 -18.60
CA GLY A 127 21.60 5.04 -17.80
C GLY A 127 22.60 4.69 -16.69
N SER A 128 22.67 5.54 -15.66
CA SER A 128 23.62 5.39 -14.55
C SER A 128 22.90 5.25 -13.21
N TYR A 129 23.61 4.69 -12.22
CA TYR A 129 23.14 4.64 -10.82
C TYR A 129 22.59 6.00 -10.35
N VAL A 130 23.34 7.08 -10.59
CA VAL A 130 22.97 8.43 -10.17
C VAL A 130 21.67 8.89 -10.84
N THR A 131 21.49 8.54 -12.11
CA THR A 131 20.30 8.93 -12.87
C THR A 131 19.05 8.25 -12.31
N HIS A 132 19.14 6.95 -12.03
CA HIS A 132 18.06 6.18 -11.42
C HIS A 132 17.76 6.63 -10.00
N HIS A 133 18.81 6.85 -9.21
CA HIS A 133 18.68 7.32 -7.83
C HIS A 133 17.94 8.65 -7.75
N ARG A 134 18.35 9.64 -8.56
CA ARG A 134 17.67 10.93 -8.64
C ARG A 134 16.24 10.80 -9.15
N PHE A 135 16.02 10.04 -10.22
CA PHE A 135 14.67 9.86 -10.75
C PHE A 135 13.73 9.22 -9.73
N TYR A 136 14.19 8.21 -9.01
CA TYR A 136 13.41 7.58 -7.95
C TYR A 136 13.14 8.57 -6.82
N GLN A 137 14.17 9.12 -6.17
CA GLN A 137 14.00 9.94 -4.97
C GLN A 137 13.28 11.26 -5.24
N GLU A 138 13.62 11.95 -6.33
CA GLU A 138 13.12 13.30 -6.59
C GLU A 138 11.78 13.34 -7.33
N LYS A 139 11.31 12.19 -7.85
CA LYS A 139 10.09 12.13 -8.66
C LYS A 139 9.13 11.04 -8.20
N VAL A 140 9.53 9.79 -8.34
CA VAL A 140 8.62 8.66 -8.11
C VAL A 140 8.28 8.53 -6.62
N GLN A 141 9.31 8.52 -5.77
CA GLN A 141 9.16 8.38 -4.32
C GLN A 141 8.33 9.54 -3.75
N ILE A 142 8.66 10.80 -4.08
CA ILE A 142 7.92 11.97 -3.58
C ILE A 142 6.43 11.90 -3.98
N CYS A 143 6.14 11.51 -5.22
CA CYS A 143 4.75 11.38 -5.70
C CYS A 143 3.97 10.34 -4.89
N LEU A 144 4.53 9.14 -4.75
CA LEU A 144 3.90 8.03 -4.05
C LEU A 144 3.80 8.26 -2.53
N ASP A 145 4.85 8.82 -1.92
CA ASP A 145 4.85 9.21 -0.50
C ASP A 145 3.79 10.27 -0.24
N GLY A 146 3.64 11.26 -1.14
CA GLY A 146 2.59 12.27 -1.05
C GLY A 146 1.17 11.69 -1.05
N TRP A 147 0.89 10.76 -1.97
CA TRP A 147 -0.41 10.08 -2.01
C TRP A 147 -0.66 9.22 -0.78
N PHE A 148 0.35 8.50 -0.31
CA PHE A 148 0.22 7.64 0.85
C PHE A 148 0.05 8.43 2.15
N ILE A 149 0.77 9.55 2.32
CA ILE A 149 0.61 10.45 3.47
C ILE A 149 -0.79 11.06 3.49
N ALA A 150 -1.30 11.49 2.33
CA ALA A 150 -2.67 12.01 2.24
C ALA A 150 -3.72 10.94 2.59
N ALA A 151 -3.56 9.73 2.07
CA ALA A 151 -4.40 8.59 2.38
C ALA A 151 -4.41 8.30 3.89
N LYS A 152 -3.22 8.26 4.50
CA LYS A 152 -3.04 8.06 5.93
C LYS A 152 -3.77 9.12 6.75
N GLY A 153 -3.61 10.40 6.42
CA GLY A 153 -4.29 11.48 7.13
C GLY A 153 -5.81 11.38 7.06
N ALA A 154 -6.36 10.82 5.97
CA ALA A 154 -7.80 10.58 5.84
C ALA A 154 -8.27 9.32 6.61
N LEU A 155 -7.42 8.29 6.72
CA LEU A 155 -7.75 7.03 7.39
C LEU A 155 -7.56 7.08 8.91
N GLU A 156 -6.57 7.83 9.40
CA GLU A 156 -6.22 7.92 10.83
C GLU A 156 -7.43 8.22 11.73
N PRO A 157 -8.28 9.24 11.46
CA PRO A 157 -9.43 9.53 12.32
C PRO A 157 -10.48 8.42 12.36
N VAL A 158 -10.66 7.71 11.24
CA VAL A 158 -11.60 6.58 11.16
C VAL A 158 -11.05 5.42 11.97
N ILE A 159 -9.76 5.12 11.82
CA ILE A 159 -9.10 4.06 12.57
C ILE A 159 -9.17 4.38 14.06
N GLU A 160 -8.75 5.57 14.51
CA GLU A 160 -8.73 5.98 15.91
C GLU A 160 -10.12 5.89 16.57
N LYS A 161 -11.17 6.37 15.90
CA LYS A 161 -12.56 6.27 16.37
C LYS A 161 -12.99 4.83 16.68
N HIS A 162 -12.46 3.87 15.93
CA HIS A 162 -12.75 2.46 16.12
C HIS A 162 -11.67 1.75 16.97
N TYR A 163 -10.48 2.35 17.13
CA TYR A 163 -9.35 1.83 17.90
C TYR A 163 -9.49 2.03 19.41
N GLU A 164 -10.08 3.13 19.87
CA GLU A 164 -10.40 3.31 21.30
C GLU A 164 -11.32 2.21 21.83
N ARG A 165 -12.24 1.70 20.98
CA ARG A 165 -13.06 0.53 21.29
C ARG A 165 -12.28 -0.79 21.35
N TYR A 166 -11.09 -0.88 20.73
CA TYR A 166 -10.22 -2.08 20.78
C TYR A 166 -9.36 -2.15 22.03
N CYS A 167 -8.94 -1.01 22.59
CA CYS A 167 -8.11 -0.98 23.79
C CYS A 167 -8.91 -1.10 25.09
N GLU A 168 -10.20 -0.72 25.11
CA GLU A 168 -11.05 -0.85 26.30
C GLU A 168 -11.67 -2.26 26.47
N ALA A 169 -11.71 -3.07 25.40
CA ALA A 169 -12.31 -4.40 25.39
C ALA A 169 -11.31 -5.56 25.61
N ALA A 170 -10.02 -5.25 25.80
CA ALA A 170 -8.93 -6.20 26.08
C ALA A 170 -8.42 -6.05 27.52
#